data_AF-A0A2N2EZD6-F1
#
_entry.id   AF-A0A2N2EZD6-F1
#
_cell.length_a   1.000
_cell.length_b   1.000
_cell.length_c   1.000
_cell.angle_alpha   90.00
_cell.angle_beta   90.00
_cell.angle_gamma   90.00
#
_symmetry.space_group_name_H-M   'P 1'
#
loop_
_entity.id
_entity.type
_entity.pdbx_description
1 polymer ?
#
loop_
_entity_poly.entity_id
_entity_poly.type
_entity_poly.pdbx_seq_one_letter_code
_entity_poly.pdbx_strand_id
1 'polypeptide(L)'
;MKQKNIFSSETVKEIEGIGPKTGKVLADAGIKTLEDFRRADIKRLSKTTGIAGRVLSAWKSSAVLQRIIGIDRQIAEVLVKNNIRDLIVLRNANPKKILEIIKSAREPKDKYNIIPDTYTKIVTLEKVLMWQCSVNTSHIAPGGFGAPARLSADGYINIWIIREYETKFSTLGSIFIAGRHIYTLEPPDRNNAATDNYLTAGRIFPGSYSSFVRTDGTRGWRIELKNVPARSDIQIHKGSHPEHTWGCILPGMDKGNDRVYDSDTAMKTIKAQVESSGTNPDITVNVCGVPISIINEPPTQPPSTPPTSSGGGW
;
A
#
# COMPACT_ATOMS: atom_id res chain seq x y z
N MET A 1 -18.35 10.05 7.76
CA MET A 1 -18.35 10.14 6.29
C MET A 1 -18.16 8.74 5.71
N LYS A 2 -19.06 8.26 4.85
CA LYS A 2 -18.93 6.94 4.19
C LYS A 2 -17.79 7.00 3.17
N GLN A 3 -16.79 6.13 3.27
CA GLN A 3 -15.76 5.99 2.23
C GLN A 3 -16.44 5.63 0.91
N LYS A 4 -16.33 6.52 -0.08
CA LYS A 4 -16.82 6.31 -1.44
C LYS A 4 -15.88 5.29 -2.08
N ASN A 5 -16.38 4.09 -2.37
CA ASN A 5 -15.63 3.08 -3.11
C ASN A 5 -15.27 3.72 -4.47
N ILE A 6 -13.98 4.00 -4.67
CA ILE A 6 -13.46 4.87 -5.75
C ILE A 6 -13.97 4.42 -7.14
N PHE A 7 -14.35 3.15 -7.27
CA PHE A 7 -14.76 2.51 -8.52
C PHE A 7 -16.24 2.11 -8.58
N SER A 8 -17.08 2.52 -7.62
CA SER A 8 -18.52 2.14 -7.65
C SER A 8 -19.31 2.81 -8.78
N SER A 9 -18.78 3.86 -9.40
CA SER A 9 -19.41 4.59 -10.50
C SER A 9 -18.80 4.29 -11.88
N GLU A 10 -17.72 3.50 -11.95
CA GLU A 10 -17.09 3.16 -13.23
C GLU A 10 -17.94 2.19 -14.04
N THR A 11 -17.97 2.39 -15.35
CA THR A 11 -18.86 1.63 -16.24
C THR A 11 -18.27 0.28 -16.63
N VAL A 12 -19.13 -0.70 -16.90
CA VAL A 12 -18.69 -2.05 -17.37
C VAL A 12 -17.92 -2.02 -18.69
N LYS A 13 -18.04 -0.94 -19.48
CA LYS A 13 -17.30 -0.77 -20.74
C LYS A 13 -15.80 -0.58 -20.52
N GLU A 14 -15.40 -0.27 -19.29
CA GLU A 14 -13.98 -0.20 -18.94
C GLU A 14 -13.34 -1.58 -18.79
N ILE A 15 -14.09 -2.68 -18.81
CA ILE A 15 -13.49 -4.02 -18.84
C ILE A 15 -13.04 -4.36 -20.26
N GLU A 16 -11.77 -4.75 -20.40
CA GLU A 16 -11.20 -5.17 -21.67
C GLU A 16 -11.98 -6.36 -22.28
N GLY A 17 -12.30 -6.25 -23.58
CA GLY A 17 -13.17 -7.19 -24.29
C GLY A 17 -14.69 -6.92 -24.19
N ILE A 18 -15.14 -5.90 -23.45
CA ILE A 18 -16.55 -5.46 -23.44
C ILE A 18 -16.74 -4.28 -24.41
N GLY A 19 -17.13 -4.59 -25.65
CA GLY A 19 -17.49 -3.57 -26.63
C GLY A 19 -18.88 -2.94 -26.42
N PRO A 20 -19.23 -1.88 -27.18
CA PRO A 20 -20.49 -1.13 -27.00
C PRO A 20 -21.76 -1.99 -27.05
N LYS A 21 -21.81 -2.97 -27.97
CA LYS A 21 -22.95 -3.90 -28.12
C LYS A 21 -23.13 -4.77 -26.87
N THR A 22 -22.06 -5.44 -26.43
CA THR A 22 -22.05 -6.27 -25.22
C THR A 22 -22.34 -5.44 -23.97
N GLY A 23 -21.76 -4.24 -23.87
CA GLY A 23 -22.02 -3.32 -22.78
C GLY A 23 -23.50 -2.93 -22.68
N LYS A 24 -24.19 -2.75 -23.81
CA LYS A 24 -25.64 -2.51 -23.82
C LYS A 24 -26.42 -3.72 -23.29
N VAL A 25 -26.11 -4.93 -23.77
CA VAL A 25 -26.75 -6.17 -23.29
C VAL A 25 -26.59 -6.35 -21.77
N LEU A 26 -25.40 -6.05 -21.23
CA LEU A 26 -25.15 -6.10 -19.78
C LEU A 26 -25.91 -5.02 -19.02
N ALA A 27 -25.97 -3.80 -19.55
CA ALA A 27 -26.72 -2.69 -18.94
C ALA A 27 -28.23 -2.98 -18.90
N ASP A 28 -28.79 -3.56 -19.96
CA ASP A 28 -30.18 -3.99 -20.05
C ASP A 28 -30.48 -5.13 -19.06
N ALA A 29 -29.48 -5.97 -18.75
CA ALA A 29 -29.54 -6.98 -17.70
C ALA A 29 -29.26 -6.44 -16.28
N GLY A 30 -29.17 -5.13 -16.11
CA GLY A 30 -28.99 -4.47 -14.81
C GLY A 30 -27.54 -4.31 -14.36
N ILE A 31 -26.55 -4.62 -15.21
CA ILE A 31 -25.14 -4.45 -14.91
C ILE A 31 -24.61 -3.20 -15.60
N LYS A 32 -24.52 -2.09 -14.87
CA LYS A 32 -24.07 -0.79 -15.43
C LYS A 32 -22.66 -0.44 -14.97
N THR A 33 -22.31 -0.86 -13.76
CA THR A 33 -21.04 -0.54 -13.12
C THR A 33 -20.16 -1.76 -12.87
N LEU A 34 -18.88 -1.53 -12.62
CA LEU A 34 -17.97 -2.60 -12.16
C LEU A 34 -18.46 -3.26 -10.86
N GLU A 35 -19.07 -2.49 -9.95
CA GLU A 35 -19.58 -3.02 -8.69
C GLU A 35 -20.81 -3.91 -8.88
N ASP A 36 -21.73 -3.55 -9.77
CA ASP A 36 -22.85 -4.42 -10.16
C ASP A 36 -22.33 -5.77 -10.64
N PHE A 37 -21.26 -5.72 -11.44
CA PHE A 37 -20.70 -6.91 -12.05
C PHE A 37 -19.93 -7.81 -11.07
N ARG A 38 -19.23 -7.21 -10.08
CA ARG A 38 -18.65 -7.95 -8.95
C ARG A 38 -19.70 -8.67 -8.13
N ARG A 39 -20.90 -8.09 -8.00
CA ARG A 39 -22.01 -8.67 -7.24
C ARG A 39 -22.86 -9.66 -8.05
N ALA A 40 -22.75 -9.64 -9.37
CA ALA A 40 -23.58 -10.44 -10.26
C ALA A 40 -23.46 -11.95 -10.01
N ASP A 41 -24.60 -12.64 -10.06
CA ASP A 41 -24.67 -14.10 -10.21
C ASP A 41 -24.41 -14.46 -11.68
N ILE A 42 -23.26 -15.09 -11.93
CA ILE A 42 -22.83 -15.45 -13.28
C ILE A 42 -23.77 -16.47 -13.95
N LYS A 43 -24.33 -17.42 -13.20
CA LYS A 43 -25.21 -18.44 -13.78
C LYS A 43 -26.51 -17.80 -14.26
N ARG A 44 -27.09 -16.90 -13.44
CA ARG A 44 -28.28 -16.14 -13.82
C ARG A 44 -27.99 -15.21 -14.99
N LEU A 45 -26.90 -14.45 -14.91
CA LEU A 45 -26.55 -13.46 -15.93
C LEU A 45 -26.26 -14.13 -17.28
N SER A 46 -25.64 -15.30 -17.29
CA SER A 46 -25.41 -16.10 -18.50
C SER A 46 -26.72 -16.49 -19.18
N LYS A 47 -27.72 -16.95 -18.40
CA LYS A 47 -29.06 -17.28 -18.92
C LYS A 47 -29.78 -16.06 -19.49
N THR A 48 -29.68 -14.91 -18.82
CA THR A 48 -30.38 -13.67 -19.23
C THR A 48 -29.76 -13.03 -20.47
N THR A 49 -28.43 -13.05 -20.58
CA THR A 49 -27.71 -12.32 -21.64
C THR A 49 -27.32 -13.20 -22.83
N GLY A 50 -27.39 -14.54 -22.68
CA GLY A 50 -26.86 -15.49 -23.65
C GLY A 50 -25.33 -15.55 -23.70
N ILE A 51 -24.63 -14.75 -22.88
CA ILE A 51 -23.17 -14.72 -22.86
C ILE A 51 -22.66 -15.94 -22.09
N ALA A 52 -21.64 -16.61 -22.63
CA ALA A 52 -21.05 -17.79 -22.01
C ALA A 52 -20.54 -17.48 -20.58
N GLY A 53 -20.90 -18.33 -19.61
CA GLY A 53 -20.54 -18.14 -18.20
C GLY A 53 -19.03 -18.02 -17.94
N ARG A 54 -18.20 -18.67 -18.77
CA ARG A 54 -16.73 -18.54 -18.71
C ARG A 54 -16.25 -17.11 -19.02
N VAL A 55 -16.86 -16.47 -20.03
CA VAL A 55 -16.53 -15.10 -20.43
C VAL A 55 -16.95 -14.12 -19.32
N LEU A 56 -18.18 -14.26 -18.82
CA LEU A 56 -18.67 -13.46 -17.70
C LEU A 56 -17.83 -13.63 -16.43
N SER A 57 -17.36 -14.85 -16.14
CA SER A 57 -16.46 -15.11 -15.01
C SER A 57 -15.11 -14.41 -15.17
N ALA A 58 -14.55 -14.40 -16.39
CA ALA A 58 -13.31 -13.71 -16.69
C ALA A 58 -13.45 -12.19 -16.51
N TRP A 59 -14.49 -11.59 -17.08
CA TRP A 59 -14.74 -10.16 -16.91
C TRP A 59 -15.04 -9.80 -15.44
N LYS A 60 -15.76 -10.65 -14.70
CA LYS A 60 -16.00 -10.43 -13.26
C LYS A 60 -14.70 -10.44 -12.47
N SER A 61 -13.78 -11.34 -12.82
CA SER A 61 -12.42 -11.38 -12.26
C SER A 61 -11.67 -10.08 -12.57
N SER A 62 -11.74 -9.57 -13.81
CA SER A 62 -11.14 -8.28 -14.16
C SER A 62 -11.73 -7.12 -13.36
N ALA A 63 -13.05 -7.10 -13.14
CA ALA A 63 -13.69 -6.09 -12.30
C ALA A 63 -13.23 -6.17 -10.84
N VAL A 64 -12.98 -7.38 -10.32
CA VAL A 64 -12.43 -7.60 -8.96
C VAL A 64 -11.00 -7.05 -8.86
N LEU A 65 -10.12 -7.35 -9.81
CA LEU A 65 -8.73 -6.90 -9.78
C LEU A 65 -8.59 -5.37 -9.94
N GLN A 66 -9.44 -4.75 -10.75
CA GLN A 66 -9.50 -3.29 -10.92
C GLN A 66 -9.93 -2.53 -9.65
N ARG A 67 -10.22 -3.21 -8.53
CA ARG A 67 -10.31 -2.57 -7.20
C ARG A 67 -8.96 -2.03 -6.73
N ILE A 68 -7.87 -2.59 -7.23
CA ILE A 68 -6.52 -2.23 -6.84
C ILE A 68 -6.03 -1.07 -7.70
N ILE A 69 -5.71 0.04 -7.05
CA ILE A 69 -5.20 1.24 -7.72
C ILE A 69 -3.96 0.87 -8.55
N GLY A 70 -3.98 1.26 -9.82
CA GLY A 70 -2.90 1.00 -10.76
C GLY A 70 -3.00 -0.33 -11.50
N ILE A 71 -4.03 -1.15 -11.23
CA ILE A 71 -4.46 -2.22 -12.13
C ILE A 71 -5.56 -1.66 -13.03
N ASP A 72 -5.22 -1.31 -14.26
CA ASP A 72 -6.18 -0.91 -15.29
C ASP A 72 -6.78 -2.13 -16.00
N ARG A 73 -7.62 -1.88 -17.00
CA ARG A 73 -8.33 -2.92 -17.76
C ARG A 73 -7.41 -3.90 -18.46
N GLN A 74 -6.27 -3.45 -18.98
CA GLN A 74 -5.34 -4.28 -19.75
C GLN A 74 -4.47 -5.12 -18.82
N ILE A 75 -4.00 -4.54 -17.71
CA ILE A 75 -3.29 -5.29 -16.66
C ILE A 75 -4.23 -6.35 -16.07
N ALA A 76 -5.48 -6.00 -15.77
CA ALA A 76 -6.47 -6.94 -15.26
C ALA A 76 -6.69 -8.11 -16.23
N GLU A 77 -6.82 -7.84 -17.53
CA GLU A 77 -6.97 -8.89 -18.54
C GLU A 77 -5.77 -9.84 -18.58
N VAL A 78 -4.54 -9.29 -18.57
CA VAL A 78 -3.30 -10.08 -18.57
C VAL A 78 -3.22 -10.99 -17.35
N LEU A 79 -3.57 -10.48 -16.16
CA LEU A 79 -3.59 -11.25 -14.92
C LEU A 79 -4.63 -12.40 -15.00
N VAL A 80 -5.85 -12.12 -15.45
CA VAL A 80 -6.93 -13.11 -15.57
C VAL A 80 -6.59 -14.22 -16.56
N LYS A 81 -5.96 -13.87 -17.70
CA LYS A 81 -5.48 -14.82 -18.71
C LYS A 81 -4.37 -15.74 -18.18
N ASN A 82 -3.62 -15.26 -17.18
CA ASN A 82 -2.57 -16.03 -16.50
C ASN A 82 -3.01 -16.62 -15.15
N ASN A 83 -4.32 -16.88 -14.99
CA ASN A 83 -4.96 -17.53 -13.84
C ASN A 83 -4.88 -16.76 -12.51
N ILE A 84 -4.54 -15.48 -12.53
CA ILE A 84 -4.66 -14.58 -11.38
C ILE A 84 -6.04 -13.93 -11.46
N ARG A 85 -7.05 -14.59 -10.87
CA ARG A 85 -8.47 -14.24 -11.07
C ARG A 85 -9.17 -13.60 -9.87
N ASP A 86 -8.48 -13.52 -8.75
CA ASP A 86 -8.99 -12.88 -7.55
C ASP A 86 -7.84 -12.24 -6.76
N LEU A 87 -8.21 -11.45 -5.75
CA LEU A 87 -7.26 -10.69 -4.95
C LEU A 87 -6.37 -11.59 -4.08
N ILE A 88 -6.85 -12.76 -3.63
CA ILE A 88 -6.08 -13.70 -2.80
C ILE A 88 -4.98 -14.34 -3.65
N VAL A 89 -5.31 -14.77 -4.86
CA VAL A 89 -4.34 -15.31 -5.82
C VAL A 89 -3.33 -14.24 -6.22
N LEU A 90 -3.78 -13.01 -6.47
CA LEU A 90 -2.87 -11.88 -6.74
C LEU A 90 -1.90 -11.66 -5.58
N ARG A 91 -2.42 -11.58 -4.35
CA ARG A 91 -1.63 -11.36 -3.12
C ARG A 91 -0.56 -12.43 -2.92
N ASN A 92 -0.91 -13.70 -3.12
CA ASN A 92 -0.05 -14.83 -2.79
C ASN A 92 0.92 -15.22 -3.92
N ALA A 93 0.71 -14.70 -5.14
CA ALA A 93 1.57 -15.03 -6.28
C ALA A 93 2.98 -14.43 -6.13
N ASN A 94 3.96 -15.04 -6.79
CA ASN A 94 5.32 -14.50 -6.79
C ASN A 94 5.36 -13.16 -7.57
N PRO A 95 5.81 -12.04 -6.96
CA PRO A 95 5.77 -10.72 -7.57
C PRO A 95 6.70 -10.60 -8.79
N LYS A 96 7.83 -11.31 -8.82
CA LYS A 96 8.73 -11.34 -9.98
C LYS A 96 8.04 -12.04 -11.16
N LYS A 97 7.33 -13.13 -10.91
CA LYS A 97 6.56 -13.86 -11.93
C LYS A 97 5.42 -13.02 -12.49
N ILE A 98 4.71 -12.26 -11.65
CA ILE A 98 3.68 -11.31 -12.13
C ILE A 98 4.31 -10.24 -13.02
N LEU A 99 5.44 -9.67 -12.61
CA LEU A 99 6.15 -8.67 -13.41
C LEU A 99 6.58 -9.24 -14.77
N GLU A 100 7.12 -10.46 -14.79
CA GLU A 100 7.49 -11.17 -16.03
C GLU A 100 6.29 -11.40 -16.94
N ILE A 101 5.14 -11.81 -16.40
CA ILE A 101 3.89 -11.98 -17.15
C ILE A 101 3.49 -10.67 -17.84
N ILE A 102 3.54 -9.55 -17.11
CA ILE A 102 3.15 -8.23 -17.63
C ILE A 102 4.15 -7.73 -18.67
N LYS A 103 5.45 -7.89 -18.43
CA LYS A 103 6.50 -7.56 -19.42
C LYS A 103 6.33 -8.38 -20.69
N SER A 104 6.11 -9.68 -20.55
CA SER A 104 5.93 -10.60 -21.68
C SER A 104 4.68 -10.33 -22.50
N ALA A 105 3.66 -9.69 -21.90
CA ALA A 105 2.45 -9.29 -22.61
C ALA A 105 2.64 -8.01 -23.44
N ARG A 106 3.72 -7.25 -23.24
CA ARG A 106 4.05 -6.05 -24.04
C ARG A 106 4.79 -6.38 -25.33
N GLU A 107 5.54 -7.48 -25.32
CA GLU A 107 6.18 -7.98 -26.53
C GLU A 107 5.06 -8.51 -27.45
N PRO A 108 4.92 -7.96 -28.68
CA PRO A 108 3.87 -8.38 -29.59
C PRO A 108 3.97 -9.89 -29.85
N LYS A 109 2.95 -10.61 -29.40
CA LYS A 109 2.72 -12.03 -29.72
C LYS A 109 1.23 -12.18 -29.99
N ASP A 110 0.86 -13.06 -30.92
CA ASP A 110 -0.51 -13.40 -31.32
C ASP A 110 -1.46 -13.77 -30.16
N LYS A 111 -0.92 -13.96 -28.95
CA LYS A 111 -1.60 -14.39 -27.73
C LYS A 111 -2.37 -13.29 -27.00
N TYR A 112 -1.97 -12.02 -27.15
CA TYR A 112 -2.62 -10.92 -26.47
C TYR A 112 -2.97 -9.84 -27.49
N ASN A 113 -4.26 -9.56 -27.65
CA ASN A 113 -4.76 -8.51 -28.54
C ASN A 113 -4.51 -7.12 -27.91
N ILE A 114 -3.30 -6.90 -27.41
CA ILE A 114 -2.89 -5.71 -26.67
C ILE A 114 -2.43 -4.69 -27.70
N ILE A 115 -3.13 -3.55 -27.74
CA ILE A 115 -2.74 -2.38 -28.52
C ILE A 115 -1.57 -1.72 -27.77
N PRO A 116 -0.36 -1.64 -28.35
CA PRO A 116 0.86 -1.17 -27.68
C PRO A 116 0.76 0.24 -27.07
N ASP A 117 -0.12 1.10 -27.59
CA ASP A 117 -0.21 2.53 -27.22
C ASP A 117 -0.94 2.83 -25.90
N THR A 118 -1.60 1.84 -25.26
CA THR A 118 -2.31 2.06 -23.98
C THR A 118 -1.53 1.55 -22.76
N TYR A 119 -0.45 0.80 -22.98
CA TYR A 119 0.46 0.27 -21.96
C TYR A 119 1.59 1.24 -21.56
N THR A 120 1.34 2.55 -21.63
CA THR A 120 2.36 3.60 -21.47
C THR A 120 3.05 3.60 -20.10
N LYS A 121 2.42 3.03 -19.07
CA LYS A 121 3.00 3.00 -17.71
C LYS A 121 3.85 1.76 -17.51
N ILE A 122 5.18 1.93 -17.41
CA ILE A 122 6.09 0.86 -16.99
C ILE A 122 5.63 0.30 -15.64
N VAL A 123 5.31 -1.00 -15.62
CA VAL A 123 5.03 -1.72 -14.36
C VAL A 123 6.36 -2.20 -13.82
N THR A 124 6.66 -1.85 -12.58
CA THR A 124 7.88 -2.24 -11.86
C THR A 124 7.58 -3.34 -10.85
N LEU A 125 8.63 -3.99 -10.33
CA LEU A 125 8.48 -4.98 -9.25
C LEU A 125 7.82 -4.34 -8.02
N GLU A 126 8.21 -3.11 -7.70
CA GLU A 126 7.61 -2.29 -6.66
C GLU A 126 6.10 -2.14 -6.87
N LYS A 127 5.65 -1.82 -8.08
CA LYS A 127 4.22 -1.65 -8.38
C LYS A 127 3.42 -2.94 -8.20
N VAL A 128 4.01 -4.09 -8.52
CA VAL A 128 3.39 -5.39 -8.25
C VAL A 128 3.28 -5.64 -6.75
N LEU A 129 4.34 -5.40 -5.99
CA LEU A 129 4.33 -5.52 -4.52
C LEU A 129 3.27 -4.60 -3.91
N MET A 130 3.11 -3.38 -4.42
CA MET A 130 2.06 -2.45 -3.99
C MET A 130 0.64 -2.99 -4.23
N TRP A 131 0.40 -3.65 -5.37
CA TRP A 131 -0.90 -4.27 -5.63
C TRP A 131 -1.21 -5.37 -4.63
N GLN A 132 -0.23 -6.23 -4.36
CA GLN A 132 -0.38 -7.33 -3.40
C GLN A 132 -0.62 -6.82 -1.98
N CYS A 133 0.04 -5.72 -1.61
CA CYS A 133 -0.19 -5.05 -0.32
C CYS A 133 -1.59 -4.41 -0.24
N SER A 134 -2.08 -3.81 -1.33
CA SER A 134 -3.40 -3.16 -1.39
C SER A 134 -4.58 -4.14 -1.26
N VAL A 135 -4.35 -5.44 -1.52
CA VAL A 135 -5.33 -6.48 -1.21
C VAL A 135 -5.62 -6.53 0.29
N ASN A 136 -4.60 -6.35 1.14
CA ASN A 136 -4.76 -6.46 2.59
C ASN A 136 -5.52 -5.28 3.19
N THR A 137 -5.47 -4.09 2.59
CA THR A 137 -6.23 -2.91 3.05
C THR A 137 -7.71 -2.98 2.64
N SER A 138 -8.03 -3.60 1.50
CA SER A 138 -9.41 -3.73 1.01
C SER A 138 -10.28 -4.77 1.74
N HIS A 139 -9.68 -5.57 2.64
CA HIS A 139 -10.39 -6.43 3.60
C HIS A 139 -10.74 -5.71 4.92
N ILE A 140 -10.25 -4.49 5.15
CA ILE A 140 -10.59 -3.69 6.32
C ILE A 140 -11.85 -2.89 5.98
N ALA A 141 -13.03 -3.50 6.18
CA ALA A 141 -14.31 -2.83 5.99
C ALA A 141 -14.51 -1.70 7.03
N PRO A 142 -15.13 -0.56 6.64
CA PRO A 142 -15.49 0.48 7.59
C PRO A 142 -16.67 -0.02 8.43
N GLY A 143 -16.40 -0.45 9.66
CA GLY A 143 -17.42 -0.88 10.62
C GLY A 143 -17.36 -2.35 11.06
N GLY A 144 -16.34 -3.11 10.67
CA GLY A 144 -16.13 -4.48 11.13
C GLY A 144 -14.92 -4.59 12.04
N PHE A 145 -15.00 -4.10 13.28
CA PHE A 145 -14.13 -4.62 14.35
C PHE A 145 -14.62 -6.02 14.75
N GLY A 146 -14.52 -6.97 13.82
CA GLY A 146 -14.19 -8.32 14.21
C GLY A 146 -12.68 -8.30 14.33
N ALA A 147 -12.16 -8.33 15.56
CA ALA A 147 -10.75 -8.64 15.78
C ALA A 147 -10.36 -9.79 14.84
N PRO A 148 -9.22 -9.72 14.11
CA PRO A 148 -8.73 -10.92 13.47
C PRO A 148 -8.72 -12.01 14.53
N ALA A 149 -9.32 -13.16 14.16
CA ALA A 149 -9.47 -14.30 15.03
C ALA A 149 -8.17 -14.53 15.81
N ARG A 150 -8.30 -14.61 17.15
CA ARG A 150 -7.39 -15.17 18.15
C ARG A 150 -5.90 -15.08 17.78
N LEU A 151 -5.12 -14.35 18.59
CA LEU A 151 -3.67 -14.49 18.71
C LEU A 151 -3.30 -15.97 18.49
N SER A 152 -2.81 -16.30 17.31
CA SER A 152 -2.33 -17.65 17.05
C SER A 152 -1.05 -17.75 17.84
N ALA A 153 -1.03 -18.63 18.85
CA ALA A 153 0.16 -19.01 19.60
C ALA A 153 1.17 -19.80 18.73
N ASP A 154 1.17 -19.55 17.42
CA ASP A 154 1.93 -20.26 16.40
C ASP A 154 3.33 -19.65 16.24
N GLY A 155 3.72 -18.73 17.16
CA GLY A 155 5.04 -18.12 17.16
C GLY A 155 5.27 -17.15 16.01
N TYR A 156 4.23 -16.62 15.35
CA TYR A 156 4.37 -15.73 14.19
C TYR A 156 3.55 -14.45 14.34
N ILE A 157 4.13 -13.31 13.96
CA ILE A 157 3.45 -12.00 14.02
C ILE A 157 3.76 -11.13 12.80
N ASN A 158 2.69 -10.55 12.24
CA ASN A 158 2.78 -9.57 11.15
C ASN A 158 2.55 -8.15 11.66
N ILE A 159 3.40 -7.25 11.19
CA ILE A 159 3.27 -5.80 11.38
C ILE A 159 3.11 -5.18 10.00
N TRP A 160 2.03 -4.45 9.78
CA TRP A 160 1.76 -3.77 8.51
C TRP A 160 1.97 -2.28 8.67
N ILE A 161 2.91 -1.69 7.94
CA ILE A 161 3.11 -0.25 7.85
C ILE A 161 2.49 0.22 6.54
N ILE A 162 1.54 1.14 6.62
CA ILE A 162 0.88 1.77 5.49
C ILE A 162 1.27 3.24 5.46
N ARG A 163 2.03 3.65 4.45
CA ARG A 163 2.37 5.06 4.17
C ARG A 163 1.16 5.76 3.58
N GLU A 164 0.82 6.92 4.12
CA GLU A 164 -0.41 7.65 3.79
C GLU A 164 -0.11 9.03 3.19
N TYR A 165 0.82 9.76 3.79
CA TYR A 165 1.06 11.17 3.50
C TYR A 165 2.56 11.47 3.52
N GLU A 166 3.03 12.35 2.64
CA GLU A 166 4.43 12.78 2.57
C GLU A 166 4.57 14.29 2.40
N THR A 167 5.54 14.83 3.12
CA THR A 167 6.03 16.21 3.02
C THR A 167 7.49 16.20 2.57
N LYS A 168 8.10 17.39 2.44
CA LYS A 168 9.56 17.49 2.24
C LYS A 168 10.40 16.98 3.43
N PHE A 169 9.80 16.80 4.61
CA PHE A 169 10.48 16.43 5.85
C PHE A 169 10.16 15.02 6.34
N SER A 170 8.98 14.47 6.04
CA SER A 170 8.60 13.16 6.56
C SER A 170 7.59 12.42 5.69
N THR A 171 7.51 11.12 5.92
CA THR A 171 6.40 10.27 5.52
C THR A 171 5.60 9.88 6.76
N LEU A 172 4.32 10.22 6.79
CA LEU A 172 3.38 9.79 7.81
C LEU A 172 2.57 8.58 7.32
N GLY A 173 2.27 7.69 8.26
CA GLY A 173 1.54 6.46 7.98
C GLY A 173 0.92 5.83 9.22
N SER A 174 0.64 4.54 9.11
CA SER A 174 -0.03 3.74 10.13
C SER A 174 0.58 2.35 10.23
N ILE A 175 0.85 1.88 11.45
CA ILE A 175 1.06 0.48 11.81
C ILE A 175 -0.28 -0.19 12.12
N PHE A 176 -0.46 -1.40 11.59
CA PHE A 176 -1.48 -2.36 12.02
C PHE A 176 -0.82 -3.64 12.53
N ILE A 177 -1.11 -4.00 13.78
CA ILE A 177 -0.56 -5.17 14.46
C ILE A 177 -1.62 -5.77 15.38
N ALA A 178 -2.00 -7.04 15.15
CA ALA A 178 -3.00 -7.75 15.96
C ALA A 178 -4.30 -6.94 16.23
N GLY A 179 -4.79 -6.21 15.22
CA GLY A 179 -5.99 -5.36 15.32
C GLY A 179 -5.78 -4.01 16.02
N ARG A 180 -4.56 -3.68 16.44
CA ARG A 180 -4.18 -2.34 16.92
C ARG A 180 -3.80 -1.45 15.75
N HIS A 181 -4.15 -0.18 15.86
CA HIS A 181 -3.77 0.89 14.95
C HIS A 181 -2.89 1.89 15.68
N ILE A 182 -1.77 2.26 15.07
CA ILE A 182 -0.72 3.14 15.61
C ILE A 182 -0.24 4.02 14.45
N TYR A 183 0.08 5.29 14.67
CA TYR A 183 0.65 6.15 13.62
C TYR A 183 2.15 5.95 13.46
N THR A 184 2.69 6.28 12.29
CA THR A 184 4.13 6.22 12.02
C THR A 184 4.68 7.48 11.39
N LEU A 185 5.95 7.75 11.64
CA LEU A 185 6.80 8.70 10.93
C LEU A 185 8.05 7.99 10.40
N GLU A 186 8.38 8.23 9.15
CA GLU A 186 9.64 7.87 8.48
C GLU A 186 10.22 9.13 7.81
N PRO A 187 11.48 9.14 7.35
CA PRO A 187 11.95 10.16 6.42
C PRO A 187 11.10 10.19 5.13
N PRO A 188 11.19 11.24 4.30
CA PRO A 188 10.50 11.26 3.00
C PRO A 188 11.17 10.30 2.02
N ASP A 189 10.56 10.13 0.85
CA ASP A 189 11.21 9.41 -0.24
C ASP A 189 12.45 10.15 -0.71
N ARG A 190 13.59 9.50 -0.51
CA ARG A 190 14.87 9.90 -1.10
C ARG A 190 15.53 8.67 -1.72
N ASN A 191 14.72 7.80 -2.32
CA ASN A 191 15.17 6.58 -2.97
C ASN A 191 16.03 5.68 -2.05
N ASN A 192 15.59 5.48 -0.81
CA ASN A 192 16.33 4.72 0.21
C ASN A 192 17.77 5.22 0.46
N ALA A 193 18.02 6.53 0.31
CA ALA A 193 19.32 7.12 0.60
C ALA A 193 19.78 6.78 2.03
N ALA A 194 20.92 6.10 2.12
CA ALA A 194 21.54 5.67 3.37
C ALA A 194 22.57 6.70 3.84
N THR A 195 22.10 7.79 4.45
CA THR A 195 22.95 8.83 5.02
C THR A 195 22.77 8.91 6.54
N ASP A 196 23.70 9.57 7.21
CA ASP A 196 23.69 9.85 8.65
C ASP A 196 23.02 11.19 8.99
N ASN A 197 22.25 11.76 8.06
CA ASN A 197 21.63 13.06 8.19
C ASN A 197 20.14 12.99 7.81
N TYR A 198 19.25 13.39 8.72
CA TYR A 198 17.81 13.31 8.53
C TYR A 198 17.30 14.17 7.34
N LEU A 199 18.06 15.17 6.90
CA LEU A 199 17.75 16.01 5.73
C LEU A 199 18.07 15.32 4.40
N THR A 200 18.89 14.28 4.40
CA THR A 200 19.31 13.57 3.18
C THR A 200 18.95 12.08 3.20
N ALA A 201 18.64 11.54 4.37
CA ALA A 201 18.27 10.14 4.54
C ALA A 201 16.88 9.85 3.98
N GLY A 202 16.72 8.71 3.31
CA GLY A 202 15.43 8.25 2.80
C GLY A 202 14.78 7.22 3.72
N ARG A 203 13.46 7.08 3.62
CA ARG A 203 12.77 5.87 4.10
C ARG A 203 13.21 4.64 3.32
N ILE A 204 13.01 3.45 3.89
CA ILE A 204 13.27 2.18 3.19
C ILE A 204 12.32 1.93 2.03
N PHE A 205 12.68 1.04 1.13
CA PHE A 205 11.75 0.60 0.08
C PHE A 205 10.51 -0.10 0.67
N PRO A 206 9.36 -0.05 -0.02
CA PRO A 206 8.25 -0.97 0.29
C PRO A 206 8.70 -2.43 0.14
N GLY A 207 8.17 -3.31 0.98
CA GLY A 207 8.56 -4.72 0.97
C GLY A 207 8.22 -5.45 2.27
N SER A 208 8.51 -6.75 2.30
CA SER A 208 8.39 -7.59 3.49
C SER A 208 9.77 -7.91 4.02
N TYR A 209 9.98 -7.62 5.30
CA TYR A 209 11.25 -7.79 5.99
C TYR A 209 11.04 -8.76 7.14
N SER A 210 11.80 -9.86 7.18
CA SER A 210 11.94 -10.63 8.42
C SER A 210 12.58 -9.75 9.47
N SER A 211 12.17 -9.89 10.72
CA SER A 211 12.57 -8.99 11.79
C SER A 211 12.84 -9.76 13.08
N PHE A 212 13.48 -9.08 14.04
CA PHE A 212 13.77 -9.65 15.35
C PHE A 212 13.72 -8.57 16.43
N VAL A 213 13.50 -8.99 17.67
CA VAL A 213 13.52 -8.10 18.84
C VAL A 213 14.96 -7.82 19.23
N ARG A 214 15.24 -6.56 19.56
CA ARG A 214 16.46 -6.13 20.24
C ARG A 214 16.13 -5.51 21.58
N THR A 215 16.97 -5.78 22.58
CA THR A 215 16.84 -5.23 23.94
C THR A 215 18.13 -4.59 24.45
N ASP A 216 19.21 -4.64 23.66
CA ASP A 216 20.53 -4.11 23.97
C ASP A 216 20.59 -2.58 23.87
N GLY A 217 21.60 -1.96 24.48
CA GLY A 217 21.84 -0.52 24.39
C GLY A 217 20.81 0.36 25.10
N THR A 218 20.96 1.67 24.97
CA THR A 218 20.16 2.67 25.71
C THR A 218 18.75 2.87 25.18
N ARG A 219 18.45 2.40 23.96
CA ARG A 219 17.11 2.46 23.35
C ARG A 219 16.17 1.36 23.84
N GLY A 220 16.68 0.35 24.54
CA GLY A 220 15.88 -0.74 25.09
C GLY A 220 15.15 -1.54 24.03
N TRP A 221 13.93 -1.98 24.34
CA TRP A 221 13.14 -2.86 23.47
C TRP A 221 12.76 -2.17 22.14
N ARG A 222 13.09 -2.83 21.02
CA ARG A 222 12.78 -2.38 19.65
C ARG A 222 12.74 -3.56 18.69
N ILE A 223 12.22 -3.34 17.48
CA ILE A 223 12.21 -4.34 16.41
C ILE A 223 13.22 -3.91 15.35
N GLU A 224 14.10 -4.79 14.91
CA GLU A 224 15.04 -4.55 13.81
C GLU A 224 14.65 -5.38 12.58
N LEU A 225 14.73 -4.74 11.41
CA LEU A 225 14.47 -5.36 10.11
C LEU A 225 15.76 -6.01 9.57
N LYS A 226 15.66 -7.25 9.09
CA LYS A 226 16.76 -7.97 8.45
C LYS A 226 16.78 -7.71 6.95
N ASN A 227 17.99 -7.76 6.38
CA ASN A 227 18.22 -7.73 4.93
C ASN A 227 17.58 -6.51 4.22
N VAL A 228 17.57 -5.35 4.88
CA VAL A 228 17.14 -4.12 4.22
C VAL A 228 18.17 -3.78 3.12
N PRO A 229 17.75 -3.58 1.87
CA PRO A 229 18.68 -3.28 0.78
C PRO A 229 19.61 -2.11 1.12
N ALA A 230 20.92 -2.37 1.05
CA ALA A 230 22.00 -1.41 1.31
C ALA A 230 22.00 -0.75 2.70
N ARG A 231 21.21 -1.25 3.67
CA ARG A 231 21.07 -0.64 5.00
C ARG A 231 21.13 -1.69 6.11
N SER A 232 21.72 -1.31 7.24
CA SER A 232 21.66 -2.06 8.50
C SER A 232 20.92 -1.25 9.55
N ASP A 233 20.60 -1.88 10.68
CA ASP A 233 20.09 -1.22 11.89
C ASP A 233 18.79 -0.41 11.68
N ILE A 234 18.00 -0.75 10.65
CA ILE A 234 16.69 -0.15 10.44
C ILE A 234 15.70 -0.77 11.42
N GLN A 235 15.14 0.09 12.27
CA GLN A 235 14.36 -0.32 13.42
C GLN A 235 12.97 0.32 13.44
N ILE A 236 12.04 -0.33 14.12
CA ILE A 236 10.86 0.30 14.70
C ILE A 236 11.23 0.65 16.15
N HIS A 237 11.39 1.94 16.43
CA HIS A 237 11.83 2.41 17.74
C HIS A 237 11.16 3.72 18.13
N LYS A 238 11.21 4.02 19.42
CA LYS A 238 10.73 5.29 19.96
C LYS A 238 11.44 6.47 19.29
N GLY A 239 10.63 7.42 18.83
CA GLY A 239 11.01 8.73 18.32
C GLY A 239 9.73 9.51 18.03
N SER A 240 9.85 10.75 17.57
CA SER A 240 8.68 11.61 17.39
C SER A 240 8.81 12.59 16.25
N HIS A 241 10.04 12.97 15.89
CA HIS A 241 10.33 13.99 14.88
C HIS A 241 11.24 13.43 13.77
N PRO A 242 11.31 14.06 12.58
CA PRO A 242 12.14 13.61 11.47
C PRO A 242 13.62 13.46 11.85
N GLU A 243 14.15 14.37 12.68
CA GLU A 243 15.52 14.33 13.17
C GLU A 243 15.84 13.13 14.06
N HIS A 244 14.83 12.41 14.57
CA HIS A 244 15.01 11.21 15.38
C HIS A 244 15.24 9.95 14.53
N THR A 245 15.23 10.05 13.20
CA THR A 245 15.39 8.92 12.30
C THR A 245 16.23 9.24 11.06
N TRP A 246 17.08 8.30 10.67
CA TRP A 246 17.78 8.31 9.38
C TRP A 246 17.27 7.19 8.46
N GLY A 247 16.08 6.64 8.73
CA GLY A 247 15.53 5.53 7.96
C GLY A 247 14.66 4.55 8.74
N CYS A 248 14.71 4.63 10.06
CA CYS A 248 13.85 3.92 10.99
C CYS A 248 12.39 4.41 10.93
N ILE A 249 11.50 3.57 11.44
CA ILE A 249 10.07 3.85 11.58
C ILE A 249 9.78 4.25 13.02
N LEU A 250 9.23 5.43 13.22
CA LEU A 250 8.91 6.00 14.52
C LEU A 250 7.40 5.85 14.78
N PRO A 251 6.94 5.03 15.73
CA PRO A 251 5.53 4.87 16.02
C PRO A 251 5.03 5.90 17.05
N GLY A 252 3.75 6.26 16.99
CA GLY A 252 3.06 7.09 17.98
C GLY A 252 1.56 6.82 18.06
N MET A 253 0.94 7.17 19.18
CA MET A 253 -0.51 6.99 19.39
C MET A 253 -1.35 8.10 18.74
N ASP A 254 -0.72 9.23 18.42
CA ASP A 254 -1.33 10.33 17.68
C ASP A 254 -0.31 10.94 16.70
N LYS A 255 -0.76 11.77 15.76
CA LYS A 255 0.08 12.44 14.76
C LYS A 255 -0.25 13.92 14.58
N GLY A 256 0.78 14.69 14.22
CA GLY A 256 0.68 16.08 13.78
C GLY A 256 1.41 16.28 12.45
N ASN A 257 1.62 17.53 12.06
CA ASN A 257 2.44 17.85 10.89
C ASN A 257 3.89 17.46 11.17
N ASP A 258 4.44 16.55 10.35
CA ASP A 258 5.81 16.05 10.46
C ASP A 258 6.16 15.54 11.87
N ARG A 259 5.20 14.96 12.59
CA ARG A 259 5.39 14.49 13.96
C ARG A 259 4.45 13.36 14.35
N VAL A 260 4.91 12.48 15.23
CA VAL A 260 4.06 11.57 16.01
C VAL A 260 4.18 11.85 17.52
N TYR A 261 3.12 11.56 18.26
CA TYR A 261 3.03 11.76 19.72
C TYR A 261 2.91 10.42 20.46
N ASP A 262 3.23 10.42 21.76
CA ASP A 262 3.10 9.26 22.65
C ASP A 262 3.81 7.99 22.16
N SER A 263 5.02 8.15 21.63
CA SER A 263 5.81 7.04 21.07
C SER A 263 6.21 5.98 22.09
N ASP A 264 6.36 6.34 23.37
CA ASP A 264 6.55 5.37 24.45
C ASP A 264 5.34 4.42 24.59
N THR A 265 4.12 4.96 24.56
CA THR A 265 2.88 4.18 24.66
C THR A 265 2.68 3.32 23.41
N ALA A 266 3.01 3.87 22.23
CA ALA A 266 2.99 3.12 20.98
C ALA A 266 3.94 1.92 21.00
N MET A 267 5.19 2.13 21.43
CA MET A 267 6.17 1.05 21.57
C MET A 267 5.75 0.00 22.61
N LYS A 268 5.19 0.40 23.76
CA LYS A 268 4.62 -0.53 24.74
C LYS A 268 3.49 -1.37 24.15
N THR A 269 2.65 -0.76 23.31
CA THR A 269 1.55 -1.45 22.62
C THR A 269 2.09 -2.49 21.64
N ILE A 270 3.06 -2.12 20.80
CA ILE A 270 3.71 -3.04 19.85
C ILE A 270 4.38 -4.19 20.61
N LYS A 271 5.15 -3.87 21.66
CA LYS A 271 5.81 -4.85 22.52
C LYS A 271 4.83 -5.88 23.08
N ALA A 272 3.74 -5.42 23.69
CA ALA A 272 2.73 -6.31 24.25
C ALA A 272 2.13 -7.26 23.21
N GLN A 273 1.91 -6.80 21.97
CA GLN A 273 1.39 -7.67 20.91
C GLN A 273 2.44 -8.72 20.47
N VAL A 274 3.70 -8.31 20.29
CA VAL A 274 4.78 -9.23 19.94
C VAL A 274 5.02 -10.28 21.03
N GLU A 275 5.06 -9.88 22.30
CA GLU A 275 5.26 -10.83 23.41
C GLU A 275 4.07 -11.77 23.58
N SER A 276 2.85 -11.33 23.25
CA SER A 276 1.66 -12.18 23.30
C SER A 276 1.61 -13.26 22.19
N SER A 277 2.42 -13.14 21.13
CA SER A 277 2.48 -14.16 20.07
C SER A 277 3.43 -15.33 20.38
N GLY A 278 4.13 -15.30 21.51
CA GLY A 278 4.98 -16.38 21.99
C GLY A 278 6.41 -15.96 22.32
N THR A 279 7.21 -16.89 22.83
CA THR A 279 8.63 -16.68 23.09
C THR A 279 9.40 -16.72 21.77
N ASN A 280 10.12 -15.64 21.46
CA ASN A 280 10.89 -15.48 20.21
C ASN A 280 10.05 -15.69 18.93
N PRO A 281 9.03 -14.84 18.69
CA PRO A 281 8.18 -14.99 17.53
C PRO A 281 8.93 -14.67 16.24
N ASP A 282 8.57 -15.34 15.16
CA ASP A 282 8.90 -14.97 13.79
C ASP A 282 8.15 -13.69 13.41
N ILE A 283 8.87 -12.58 13.36
CA ILE A 283 8.31 -11.26 13.06
C ILE A 283 8.49 -10.97 11.57
N THR A 284 7.41 -10.55 10.91
CA THR A 284 7.47 -9.98 9.55
C THR A 284 6.90 -8.57 9.57
N VAL A 285 7.71 -7.60 9.11
CA VAL A 285 7.29 -6.22 8.89
C VAL A 285 7.03 -5.99 7.41
N ASN A 286 5.80 -5.64 7.07
CA ASN A 286 5.36 -5.36 5.72
C ASN A 286 5.17 -3.85 5.54
N VAL A 287 6.03 -3.22 4.74
CA VAL A 287 5.99 -1.79 4.44
C VAL A 287 5.29 -1.56 3.11
N CYS A 288 4.24 -0.76 3.13
CA CYS A 288 3.28 -0.60 2.03
C CYS A 288 2.88 0.88 1.84
N GLY A 289 2.23 1.17 0.71
CA GLY A 289 1.60 2.46 0.42
C GLY A 289 2.48 3.42 -0.41
N VAL A 290 1.84 4.15 -1.32
CA VAL A 290 2.40 5.38 -1.91
C VAL A 290 1.75 6.52 -1.15
N PRO A 291 2.51 7.30 -0.38
CA PRO A 291 1.91 8.44 0.29
C PRO A 291 1.45 9.47 -0.75
N ILE A 292 0.37 10.16 -0.44
CA ILE A 292 -0.02 11.36 -1.18
C ILE A 292 1.03 12.42 -0.84
N SER A 293 1.84 12.83 -1.82
CA SER A 293 2.75 13.96 -1.65
C SER A 293 1.93 15.24 -1.61
N ILE A 294 1.96 15.98 -0.50
CA ILE A 294 1.43 17.35 -0.49
C ILE A 294 2.59 18.27 -0.86
N ILE A 295 2.61 18.66 -2.13
CA ILE A 295 3.36 19.82 -2.62
C ILE A 295 2.74 21.08 -1.99
N ASN A 296 3.10 21.36 -0.74
CA ASN A 296 2.88 22.68 -0.16
C ASN A 296 4.03 23.57 -0.63
N GLU A 297 3.74 24.39 -1.64
CA GLU A 297 4.26 25.71 -2.03
C GLU A 297 5.76 26.06 -1.85
N PRO A 298 6.29 27.03 -2.65
CA PRO A 298 7.71 27.37 -2.68
C PRO A 298 8.24 27.75 -1.29
N PRO A 299 9.56 27.66 -1.05
CA PRO A 299 10.14 28.04 0.23
C PRO A 299 9.71 29.47 0.56
N THR A 300 8.95 29.64 1.64
CA THR A 300 8.80 30.94 2.28
C THR A 300 10.20 31.48 2.50
N GLN A 301 10.46 32.66 1.94
CA GLN A 301 11.73 33.35 2.10
C GLN A 301 12.18 33.31 3.57
N PRO A 302 13.49 33.17 3.85
CA PRO A 302 13.98 33.33 5.21
C PRO A 302 13.49 34.68 5.75
N PRO A 303 13.18 34.78 7.05
CA PRO A 303 12.69 36.01 7.64
C PRO A 303 13.60 37.16 7.21
N SER A 304 13.03 38.15 6.52
CA SER A 304 13.70 39.40 6.23
C SER A 304 14.25 39.91 7.55
N THR A 305 15.56 40.11 7.61
CA THR A 305 16.23 40.77 8.73
C THR A 305 15.42 42.00 9.12
N PRO A 306 15.13 42.21 10.43
CA PRO A 306 14.46 43.43 10.84
C PRO A 306 15.27 44.63 10.34
N PRO A 307 14.62 45.73 9.92
CA PRO A 307 15.35 46.92 9.53
C PRO A 307 16.23 47.33 10.69
N THR A 308 17.54 47.41 10.43
CA THR A 308 18.49 48.10 11.29
C THR A 308 17.99 49.51 11.48
N SER A 309 17.42 49.79 12.64
CA SER A 309 17.24 51.15 13.14
C SER A 309 18.63 51.71 13.44
N SER A 310 19.32 52.22 12.41
CA SER A 310 20.39 53.18 12.60
C SER A 310 19.74 54.51 12.98
N GLY A 311 19.38 54.64 14.26
CA GLY A 311 19.23 55.93 14.90
C GLY A 311 20.62 56.54 15.03
N GLY A 312 20.86 57.63 14.33
CA GLY A 312 21.98 58.50 14.62
C GLY A 312 21.78 59.16 15.98
N GLY A 313 22.88 59.32 16.73
CA GLY A 313 22.86 60.07 17.97
C GLY A 313 24.12 59.88 18.80
N TRP A 314 25.08 60.78 18.56
CA TRP A 314 26.32 61.10 19.28
C TRP A 314 27.53 60.21 19.04
#